data_AF-A0A917Q648-F1
#
_entry.id   AF-A0A917Q648-F1
#
_cell.length_a   1.000
_cell.length_b   1.000
_cell.length_c   1.000
_cell.angle_alpha   90.00
_cell.angle_beta   90.00
_cell.angle_gamma   90.00
#
_symmetry.space_group_name_H-M   'P 1'
#
loop_
_entity.id
_entity.type
_entity.pdbx_description
1 polymer ?
#
loop_
_entity_poly.entity_id
_entity_poly.type
_entity_poly.pdbx_seq_one_letter_code
_entity_poly.pdbx_strand_id
1 'polypeptide(L)'
;MSAHSRHGGARSNAGRKPVLEPLQRVLVGAWCQQIQDAASAAAADSRMRNEVLQRWKSAEPSLSDIDIWAYFIEHWANIQRLAKEGKLPEGFTRTQEFEDDQLEHEVAEFRNRRKLLGSVQKRVLKRPKGIRNSIIAEISRRASEEFGVLVTRRLVDECWKEYRKHFPT
;
A
#
# COMPACT_ATOMS: atom_id res chain seq x y z
N MET A 1 3.70 10.92 64.35
CA MET A 1 4.96 10.80 63.58
C MET A 1 4.62 10.90 62.10
N SER A 2 4.71 12.08 61.51
CA SER A 2 4.28 12.33 60.13
C SER A 2 5.44 12.14 59.16
N ALA A 3 5.44 11.05 58.40
CA ALA A 3 6.39 10.81 57.33
C ALA A 3 6.15 11.81 56.18
N HIS A 4 7.06 12.75 56.00
CA HIS A 4 7.03 13.69 54.89
C HIS A 4 7.46 12.97 53.61
N SER A 5 6.55 12.88 52.63
CA SER A 5 6.88 12.36 51.30
C SER A 5 7.82 13.35 50.61
N ARG A 6 9.07 12.96 50.43
CA ARG A 6 10.02 13.70 49.58
C ARG A 6 9.59 13.52 48.13
N HIS A 7 8.87 14.49 47.58
CA HIS A 7 8.60 14.58 46.15
C HIS A 7 9.93 14.76 45.41
N GLY A 8 10.24 13.81 44.53
CA GLY A 8 11.49 13.75 43.80
C GLY A 8 11.76 15.04 43.04
N GLY A 9 12.88 15.68 43.36
CA GLY A 9 13.28 16.96 42.80
C GLY A 9 13.39 16.93 41.27
N ALA A 10 12.89 17.99 40.66
CA ALA A 10 13.14 18.33 39.27
C ALA A 10 14.67 18.36 39.05
N ARG A 11 15.18 17.41 38.28
CA ARG A 11 16.59 17.37 37.88
C ARG A 11 16.81 18.36 36.75
N SER A 12 17.96 19.04 36.72
CA SER A 12 18.38 20.01 35.71
C SER A 12 18.48 19.47 34.26
N ASN A 13 18.16 18.18 34.04
CA ASN A 13 18.08 17.51 32.74
C ASN A 13 16.74 16.76 32.54
N ALA A 14 15.69 17.12 33.28
CA ALA A 14 14.34 16.58 33.10
C ALA A 14 13.70 17.13 31.81
N GLY A 15 14.17 16.62 30.67
CA GLY A 15 13.77 17.07 29.34
C GLY A 15 14.96 17.00 28.39
N ARG A 16 15.43 15.79 28.06
CA ARG A 16 16.32 15.63 26.91
C ARG A 16 15.60 16.27 25.72
N LYS A 17 16.29 17.19 25.03
CA LYS A 17 15.75 17.78 23.80
C LYS A 17 15.31 16.64 22.88
N PRO A 18 14.11 16.73 22.29
CA PRO A 18 13.66 15.72 21.35
C PRO A 18 14.71 15.58 20.25
N VAL A 19 15.08 14.33 19.94
CA VAL A 19 16.11 14.02 18.93
C VAL A 19 15.72 14.51 17.54
N LEU A 20 14.41 14.63 17.30
CA LEU A 20 13.83 15.10 16.05
C LEU A 20 13.05 16.39 16.28
N GLU A 21 13.22 17.33 15.36
CA GLU A 21 12.41 18.54 15.26
C GLU A 21 10.94 18.18 14.94
N PRO A 22 9.96 19.03 15.29
CA PRO A 22 8.54 18.74 15.06
C PRO A 22 8.22 18.33 13.61
N LEU A 23 8.79 19.02 12.63
CA LEU A 23 8.59 18.69 11.21
C LEU A 23 9.16 17.31 10.84
N GLN A 24 10.33 16.95 11.37
CA GLN A 24 10.95 15.65 11.14
C GLN A 24 10.09 14.53 11.71
N ARG A 25 9.46 14.72 12.87
CA ARG A 25 8.52 13.76 13.46
C ARG A 25 7.32 13.51 12.55
N VAL A 26 6.76 14.56 11.96
CA VAL A 26 5.66 14.46 10.99
C VAL A 26 6.10 13.68 9.74
N LEU A 27 7.29 14.00 9.19
CA LEU A 27 7.83 13.31 8.02
C LEU A 27 8.05 11.81 8.28
N VAL A 28 8.63 11.45 9.43
CA VAL A 28 8.81 10.05 9.84
C VAL A 28 7.47 9.32 9.91
N GLY A 29 6.46 9.95 10.49
CA GLY A 29 5.11 9.39 10.55
C GLY A 29 4.47 9.20 9.18
N ALA A 30 4.63 10.17 8.28
CA ALA A 30 4.13 10.13 6.91
C ALA A 30 4.80 9.00 6.10
N TRP A 31 6.12 8.83 6.20
CA TRP A 31 6.83 7.73 5.52
C TRP A 31 6.35 6.36 5.98
N CYS A 32 6.10 6.19 7.28
CA CYS A 32 5.54 4.93 7.79
C CYS A 32 4.15 4.67 7.18
N GLN A 33 3.32 5.71 7.08
CA GLN A 33 1.99 5.60 6.50
C GLN A 33 2.04 5.24 5.01
N GLN A 34 2.90 5.91 4.25
CA GLN A 34 3.09 5.64 2.82
C GLN A 34 3.48 4.19 2.54
N ILE A 35 4.41 3.61 3.31
CA ILE A 35 4.82 2.21 3.13
C ILE A 35 3.66 1.27 3.50
N GLN A 36 2.91 1.57 4.56
CA GLN A 36 1.72 0.78 4.94
C GLN A 36 0.64 0.81 3.86
N ASP A 37 0.42 1.96 3.23
CA ASP A 37 -0.59 2.11 2.18
C ASP A 37 -0.17 1.40 0.90
N ALA A 38 1.09 1.51 0.50
CA ALA A 38 1.66 0.75 -0.61
C ALA A 38 1.55 -0.77 -0.39
N ALA A 39 1.87 -1.25 0.82
CA ALA A 39 1.71 -2.66 1.17
C ALA A 39 0.25 -3.11 1.19
N SER A 40 -0.67 -2.23 1.58
CA SER A 40 -2.11 -2.50 1.58
C SER A 40 -2.66 -2.57 0.14
N ALA A 41 -2.19 -1.71 -0.75
CA ALA A 41 -2.52 -1.74 -2.18
C ALA A 41 -2.00 -3.03 -2.83
N ALA A 42 -0.73 -3.38 -2.64
CA ALA A 42 -0.17 -4.62 -3.19
C ALA A 42 -0.89 -5.88 -2.69
N ALA A 43 -1.32 -5.89 -1.42
CA ALA A 43 -2.13 -6.98 -0.88
C ALA A 43 -3.55 -7.02 -1.46
N ALA A 44 -4.13 -5.87 -1.83
CA ALA A 44 -5.41 -5.79 -2.50
C ALA A 44 -5.33 -6.33 -3.93
N ASP A 45 -4.30 -5.95 -4.68
CA ASP A 45 -4.03 -6.42 -6.04
C ASP A 45 -3.80 -7.93 -6.06
N SER A 46 -3.02 -8.46 -5.12
CA SER A 46 -2.79 -9.90 -4.99
C SER A 46 -4.08 -10.68 -4.74
N ARG A 47 -4.99 -10.12 -3.92
CA ARG A 47 -6.31 -10.72 -3.68
C ARG A 47 -7.19 -10.66 -4.92
N MET A 48 -7.22 -9.53 -5.61
CA MET A 48 -7.99 -9.39 -6.84
C MET A 48 -7.50 -10.38 -7.90
N ARG A 49 -6.18 -10.50 -8.08
CA ARG A 49 -5.57 -11.50 -8.96
C ARG A 49 -5.98 -12.92 -8.58
N ASN A 50 -5.91 -13.26 -7.30
CA ASN A 50 -6.34 -14.58 -6.82
C ASN A 50 -7.85 -14.80 -6.99
N GLU A 51 -8.68 -13.77 -6.79
CA GLU A 51 -10.13 -13.86 -7.01
C GLU A 51 -10.44 -14.09 -8.48
N VAL A 52 -9.77 -13.40 -9.40
CA VAL A 52 -9.89 -13.61 -10.85
C VAL A 52 -9.44 -15.01 -11.23
N LEU A 53 -8.27 -15.47 -10.74
CA LEU A 53 -7.78 -16.83 -10.97
C LEU A 53 -8.75 -17.90 -10.45
N GLN A 54 -9.33 -17.70 -9.26
CA GLN A 54 -10.31 -18.64 -8.69
C GLN A 54 -11.61 -18.66 -9.49
N ARG A 55 -12.09 -17.49 -9.95
CA ARG A 55 -13.27 -17.42 -10.83
C ARG A 55 -13.02 -18.13 -12.16
N TRP A 56 -11.84 -17.96 -12.75
CA TRP A 56 -11.45 -18.65 -13.97
C TRP A 56 -11.37 -20.17 -13.76
N LYS A 57 -10.70 -20.63 -12.70
CA LYS A 57 -10.69 -22.06 -12.31
C LYS A 57 -12.08 -22.64 -12.07
N SER A 58 -13.01 -21.82 -11.56
CA SER A 58 -14.39 -22.26 -11.32
C SER A 58 -15.23 -22.28 -12.59
N ALA A 59 -14.93 -21.43 -13.57
CA ALA A 59 -15.61 -21.36 -14.85
C ALA A 59 -15.13 -22.45 -15.82
N GLU A 60 -13.84 -22.78 -15.79
CA GLU A 60 -13.20 -23.79 -16.65
C GLU A 60 -12.33 -24.75 -15.80
N PRO A 61 -12.95 -25.67 -15.05
CA PRO A 61 -12.25 -26.57 -14.12
C PRO A 61 -11.30 -27.57 -14.79
N SER A 62 -11.33 -27.68 -16.13
CA SER A 62 -10.46 -28.57 -16.90
C SER A 62 -9.12 -27.93 -17.32
N LEU A 63 -8.94 -26.62 -17.15
CA LEU A 63 -7.67 -25.96 -17.47
C LEU A 63 -6.72 -26.05 -16.27
N SER A 64 -5.51 -26.56 -16.52
CA SER A 64 -4.47 -26.57 -15.50
C SER A 64 -3.91 -25.16 -15.29
N ASP A 65 -3.28 -24.91 -14.13
CA ASP A 65 -2.56 -23.66 -13.88
C ASP A 65 -1.53 -23.36 -14.99
N ILE A 66 -0.95 -24.40 -15.57
CA ILE A 66 0.04 -24.30 -16.65
C ILE A 66 -0.62 -23.76 -17.93
N ASP A 67 -1.84 -24.20 -18.26
CA ASP A 67 -2.55 -23.77 -19.48
C ASP A 67 -2.97 -22.30 -19.40
N ILE A 68 -3.41 -21.85 -18.22
CA ILE A 68 -3.78 -20.46 -17.97
C ILE A 68 -2.57 -19.53 -18.10
N TRP A 69 -1.42 -19.95 -17.55
CA TRP A 69 -0.18 -19.18 -17.66
C TRP A 69 0.40 -19.21 -19.07
N ALA A 70 0.32 -20.34 -19.77
CA ALA A 70 0.74 -20.45 -21.17
C ALA A 70 -0.06 -19.50 -22.07
N TYR A 71 -1.39 -19.44 -21.91
CA TYR A 71 -2.25 -18.49 -22.61
C TYR A 71 -1.82 -17.04 -22.37
N PHE A 72 -1.54 -16.68 -21.11
CA PHE A 72 -1.13 -15.32 -20.77
C PHE A 72 0.23 -14.94 -21.37
N ILE A 73 1.18 -15.88 -21.38
CA ILE A 73 2.51 -15.69 -21.96
C ILE A 73 2.41 -15.55 -23.48
N GLU A 74 1.65 -16.41 -24.15
CA GLU A 74 1.44 -16.36 -25.60
C GLU A 74 0.72 -15.07 -26.02
N HIS A 75 -0.31 -14.67 -25.27
CA HIS A 75 -1.05 -13.45 -25.54
C HIS A 75 -0.16 -12.20 -25.38
N TRP A 76 0.64 -12.14 -24.32
CA TRP A 76 1.57 -11.03 -24.09
C TRP A 76 2.69 -10.98 -25.13
N ALA A 77 3.25 -12.13 -25.51
CA ALA A 77 4.24 -12.22 -26.57
C ALA A 77 3.67 -11.78 -27.93
N ASN A 78 2.41 -12.11 -28.22
CA ASN A 78 1.73 -11.67 -29.43
C ASN A 78 1.53 -10.15 -29.45
N ILE A 79 1.13 -9.55 -28.33
CA ILE A 79 1.02 -8.09 -28.20
C ILE A 79 2.37 -7.41 -28.45
N GLN A 80 3.45 -7.91 -27.83
CA GLN A 80 4.79 -7.36 -28.05
C GLN A 80 5.28 -7.52 -29.49
N ARG A 81 4.90 -8.63 -30.16
CA ARG A 81 5.20 -8.85 -31.57
C ARG A 81 4.46 -7.84 -32.46
N LEU A 82 3.15 -7.68 -32.27
CA LEU A 82 2.34 -6.71 -33.01
C LEU A 82 2.87 -5.28 -32.83
N ALA A 83 3.36 -4.96 -31.63
CA ALA A 83 4.02 -3.69 -31.33
C ALA A 83 5.31 -3.47 -32.14
N LYS A 84 6.19 -4.48 -32.20
CA LYS A 84 7.43 -4.41 -32.99
C LYS A 84 7.17 -4.31 -34.48
N GLU A 85 6.11 -4.94 -34.96
CA GLU A 85 5.73 -4.94 -36.38
C GLU A 85 5.01 -3.66 -36.80
N GLY A 86 4.71 -2.74 -35.88
CA GLY A 86 3.90 -1.54 -36.17
C GLY A 86 2.47 -1.86 -36.60
N LYS A 87 2.03 -3.12 -36.41
CA LYS A 87 0.70 -3.63 -36.74
C LYS A 87 -0.21 -3.68 -35.52
N LEU A 88 0.15 -2.94 -34.49
CA LEU A 88 -0.79 -2.65 -33.43
C LEU A 88 -2.00 -1.96 -34.07
N PRO A 89 -3.22 -2.42 -33.80
CA PRO A 89 -4.42 -1.72 -34.23
C PRO A 89 -4.30 -0.23 -33.87
N GLU A 90 -4.68 0.67 -34.79
CA GLU A 90 -4.76 2.10 -34.50
C GLU A 90 -5.64 2.28 -33.24
N GLY A 91 -5.02 2.69 -32.13
CA GLY A 91 -5.63 2.68 -30.79
C GLY A 91 -4.77 2.03 -29.69
N PHE A 92 -3.77 1.23 -30.02
CA PHE A 92 -2.86 0.62 -29.02
C PHE A 92 -1.67 1.52 -28.62
N THR A 93 -1.55 2.71 -29.22
CA THR A 93 -0.65 3.75 -28.71
C THR A 93 -1.10 4.15 -27.33
N ARG A 94 -0.16 4.17 -26.39
CA ARG A 94 -0.32 4.47 -24.97
C ARG A 94 -0.82 5.91 -24.75
N THR A 95 -2.10 6.12 -25.01
CA THR A 95 -2.85 7.33 -24.70
C THR A 95 -4.03 6.93 -23.82
N GLN A 96 -4.10 7.61 -22.70
CA GLN A 96 -5.00 7.46 -21.56
C GLN A 96 -6.50 7.39 -21.91
N GLU A 97 -6.88 7.70 -23.15
CA GLU A 97 -8.26 7.81 -23.62
C GLU A 97 -8.82 6.50 -24.20
N PHE A 98 -7.98 5.55 -24.65
CA PHE A 98 -8.45 4.22 -25.08
C PHE A 98 -8.67 3.27 -23.90
N GLU A 99 -7.98 3.53 -22.78
CA GLU A 99 -8.40 3.00 -21.49
C GLU A 99 -9.82 3.50 -21.22
N ASP A 100 -10.14 4.78 -21.36
CA ASP A 100 -11.47 5.27 -20.99
C ASP A 100 -12.65 4.65 -21.75
N ASP A 101 -12.58 4.35 -23.06
CA ASP A 101 -13.74 3.78 -23.80
C ASP A 101 -13.90 2.26 -23.66
N GLN A 102 -12.79 1.50 -23.66
CA GLN A 102 -12.84 0.04 -23.48
C GLN A 102 -12.98 -0.32 -22.00
N LEU A 103 -12.35 0.45 -21.11
CA LEU A 103 -12.65 0.46 -19.69
C LEU A 103 -14.05 1.04 -19.46
N GLU A 104 -14.61 1.97 -20.24
CA GLU A 104 -16.02 2.38 -20.09
C GLU A 104 -16.97 1.25 -20.47
N HIS A 105 -16.68 0.49 -21.52
CA HIS A 105 -17.49 -0.68 -21.88
C HIS A 105 -17.37 -1.80 -20.84
N GLU A 106 -16.15 -2.11 -20.38
CA GLU A 106 -15.92 -3.08 -19.30
C GLU A 106 -16.44 -2.56 -17.94
N VAL A 107 -16.34 -1.26 -17.64
CA VAL A 107 -16.88 -0.61 -16.44
C VAL A 107 -18.39 -0.43 -16.54
N ALA A 108 -18.99 -0.33 -17.72
CA ALA A 108 -20.43 -0.34 -17.93
C ALA A 108 -20.99 -1.74 -17.73
N GLU A 109 -20.34 -2.78 -18.27
CA GLU A 109 -20.62 -4.18 -17.94
C GLU A 109 -20.42 -4.44 -16.44
N PHE A 110 -19.33 -3.93 -15.86
CA PHE A 110 -19.03 -4.10 -14.43
C PHE A 110 -19.98 -3.28 -13.56
N ARG A 111 -20.42 -2.08 -13.97
CA ARG A 111 -21.43 -1.23 -13.29
C ARG A 111 -22.81 -1.86 -13.37
N ASN A 112 -23.17 -2.50 -14.49
CA ASN A 112 -24.40 -3.28 -14.62
C ASN A 112 -24.35 -4.55 -13.75
N ARG A 113 -23.22 -5.28 -13.72
CA ARG A 113 -22.99 -6.39 -12.76
C ARG A 113 -22.96 -5.91 -11.30
N ARG A 114 -22.49 -4.69 -11.03
CA ARG A 114 -22.39 -4.06 -9.70
C ARG A 114 -23.73 -3.46 -9.22
N LYS A 115 -24.61 -3.04 -10.12
CA LYS A 115 -26.03 -2.75 -9.82
C LYS A 115 -26.78 -4.05 -9.46
N LEU A 116 -26.46 -5.17 -10.13
CA LEU A 116 -26.92 -6.52 -9.78
C LEU A 116 -26.33 -7.06 -8.46
N LEU A 117 -25.12 -6.64 -8.07
CA LEU A 117 -24.42 -7.12 -6.88
C LEU A 117 -24.57 -6.22 -5.63
N GLY A 118 -25.28 -5.10 -5.73
CA GLY A 118 -25.49 -4.18 -4.60
C GLY A 118 -24.21 -3.46 -4.16
N SER A 119 -24.30 -2.13 -4.05
CA SER A 119 -23.39 -1.27 -3.28
C SER A 119 -21.95 -1.77 -3.15
N VAL A 120 -21.05 -1.37 -4.05
CA VAL A 120 -19.62 -1.40 -3.69
C VAL A 120 -19.43 -0.33 -2.62
N GLN A 121 -19.54 -0.79 -1.39
CA GLN A 121 -18.95 -0.20 -0.22
C GLN A 121 -17.51 0.17 -0.57
N LYS A 122 -17.06 1.37 -0.16
CA LYS A 122 -15.64 1.69 -0.05
C LYS A 122 -14.97 0.47 0.61
N ARG A 123 -14.29 -0.38 -0.15
CA ARG A 123 -13.62 -1.56 0.40
C ARG A 123 -12.46 -1.00 1.21
N VAL A 124 -12.66 -0.93 2.52
CA VAL A 124 -11.59 -0.62 3.47
C VAL A 124 -10.47 -1.62 3.18
N LEU A 125 -9.36 -1.14 2.62
CA LEU A 125 -8.23 -1.99 2.31
C LEU A 125 -7.74 -2.61 3.62
N LYS A 126 -7.84 -3.93 3.71
CA LYS A 126 -7.50 -4.64 4.94
C LYS A 126 -5.99 -4.55 5.14
N ARG A 127 -5.59 -3.77 6.15
CA ARG A 127 -4.19 -3.57 6.53
C ARG A 127 -3.48 -4.93 6.71
N PRO A 128 -2.31 -5.13 6.07
CA PRO A 128 -1.54 -6.35 6.26
C PRO A 128 -1.12 -6.50 7.73
N LYS A 129 -1.25 -7.73 8.27
CA LYS A 129 -0.79 -8.03 9.63
C LYS A 129 0.72 -8.26 9.64
N GLY A 130 1.40 -7.89 10.71
CA GLY A 130 2.83 -8.18 10.91
C GLY A 130 3.83 -7.24 10.23
N ILE A 131 3.41 -6.40 9.26
CA ILE A 131 4.33 -5.48 8.55
C ILE A 131 4.79 -4.28 9.38
N ARG A 132 4.17 -4.03 10.54
CA ARG A 132 4.48 -2.83 11.35
C ARG A 132 5.95 -2.79 11.77
N ASN A 133 6.48 -3.93 12.23
CA ASN A 133 7.85 -3.99 12.75
C ASN A 133 8.90 -3.83 11.64
N SER A 134 8.63 -4.32 10.43
CA SER A 134 9.52 -4.12 9.29
C SER A 134 9.52 -2.66 8.83
N ILE A 135 8.34 -2.02 8.77
CA ILE A 135 8.22 -0.58 8.47
C ILE A 135 9.02 0.24 9.49
N ILE A 136 8.82 -0.03 10.79
CA ILE A 136 9.52 0.71 11.86
C ILE A 136 11.03 0.50 11.77
N ALA A 137 11.50 -0.72 11.49
CA ALA A 137 12.93 -1.00 11.36
C ALA A 137 13.55 -0.26 10.16
N GLU A 138 12.87 -0.28 9.01
CA GLU A 138 13.35 0.40 7.80
C GLU A 138 13.36 1.93 7.96
N ILE A 139 12.28 2.50 8.49
CA ILE A 139 12.20 3.95 8.72
C ILE A 139 13.18 4.42 9.80
N SER A 140 13.45 3.60 10.82
CA SER A 140 14.47 3.91 11.83
C SER A 140 15.86 4.04 11.21
N ARG A 141 16.23 3.12 10.30
CA ARG A 141 17.48 3.18 9.54
C ARG A 141 17.51 4.42 8.63
N ARG A 142 16.51 4.56 7.76
CA ARG A 142 16.40 5.67 6.80
C ARG A 142 16.41 7.04 7.48
N ALA A 143 15.63 7.23 8.54
CA ALA A 143 15.57 8.50 9.25
C ALA A 143 16.88 8.82 9.98
N SER A 144 17.61 7.80 10.45
CA SER A 144 18.91 8.03 11.07
C SER A 144 19.96 8.50 10.05
N GLU A 145 19.94 7.91 8.86
CA GLU A 145 20.78 8.32 7.73
C GLU A 145 20.42 9.73 7.24
N GLU A 146 19.12 10.01 7.03
CA GLU A 146 18.65 11.29 6.49
C GLU A 146 18.93 12.48 7.44
N PHE A 147 18.65 12.32 8.73
CA PHE A 147 18.71 13.42 9.69
C PHE A 147 20.06 13.52 10.42
N GLY A 148 20.98 12.58 10.20
CA GLY A 148 22.29 12.56 10.88
C GLY A 148 22.19 12.38 12.39
N VAL A 149 21.08 11.85 12.91
CA VAL A 149 20.82 11.62 14.34
C VAL A 149 20.31 10.21 14.58
N LEU A 150 20.57 9.62 15.75
CA LEU A 150 20.08 8.27 16.05
C LEU A 150 18.56 8.26 16.24
N VAL A 151 17.82 7.78 15.24
CA VAL A 151 16.36 7.62 15.30
C VAL A 151 16.01 6.18 15.69
N THR A 152 15.66 5.98 16.96
CA THR A 152 15.32 4.64 17.48
C THR A 152 13.97 4.13 16.96
N ARG A 153 13.80 2.81 16.90
CA ARG A 153 12.52 2.16 16.56
C ARG A 153 11.35 2.63 17.42
N ARG A 154 11.59 2.88 18.70
CA ARG A 154 10.56 3.38 19.63
C ARG A 154 10.10 4.80 19.23
N LEU A 155 11.05 5.67 18.90
CA LEU A 155 10.75 7.04 18.46
C LEU A 155 9.95 7.04 17.14
N VAL A 156 10.29 6.16 16.19
CA VAL A 156 9.51 5.98 14.95
C VAL A 156 8.07 5.54 15.26
N ASP A 157 7.89 4.58 16.17
CA ASP A 157 6.56 4.11 16.57
C ASP A 157 5.71 5.22 17.20
N GLU A 158 6.32 6.07 18.03
CA GLU A 158 5.69 7.24 18.64
C GLU A 158 5.31 8.28 17.57
N CYS A 159 6.23 8.64 16.68
CA CYS A 159 5.98 9.58 15.56
C CYS A 159 4.83 9.09 14.67
N TRP A 160 4.76 7.78 14.39
CA TRP A 160 3.70 7.22 13.56
C TRP A 160 2.34 7.18 14.27
N LYS A 161 2.30 7.03 15.60
CA LYS A 161 1.06 7.16 16.39
C LYS A 161 0.57 8.61 16.38
N GLU A 162 1.47 9.56 16.61
CA GLU A 162 1.16 10.98 16.58
C GLU A 162 0.64 11.42 15.22
N TYR A 163 1.33 11.04 14.14
CA TYR A 163 0.89 11.32 12.78
C TYR A 163 -0.54 10.83 12.53
N ARG A 164 -0.86 9.58 12.88
CA ARG A 164 -2.23 9.05 12.70
C ARG A 164 -3.29 9.71 13.56
N LYS A 165 -2.91 10.28 14.70
CA LYS A 165 -3.82 11.08 15.54
C LYS A 165 -4.19 12.39 14.85
N HIS A 166 -3.24 13.02 14.15
CA HIS A 166 -3.44 14.29 13.45
C HIS A 166 -4.01 14.12 12.03
N PHE A 167 -3.73 12.99 11.38
CA PHE A 167 -4.16 12.67 10.01
C PHE A 167 -4.91 11.33 9.98
N PRO A 168 -6.18 11.29 10.43
CA PRO A 168 -7.00 10.08 10.34
C PRO A 168 -7.28 9.71 8.88
N THR A 169 -7.15 8.41 8.58
CA THR A 169 -7.39 7.80 7.25
C THR A 169 -8.78 7.19 7.16
#